data_AF-A0A1Q7EZD6-F1
#
_entry.id   AF-A0A1Q7EZD6-F1
#
_cell.length_a   1.000
_cell.length_b   1.000
_cell.length_c   1.000
_cell.angle_alpha   90.00
_cell.angle_beta   90.00
_cell.angle_gamma   90.00
#
_symmetry.space_group_name_H-M   'P 1'
#
loop_
_entity.id
_entity.type
_entity.pdbx_description
1 polymer ?
#
loop_
_entity_poly.entity_id
_entity_poly.type
_entity_poly.pdbx_seq_one_letter_code
_entity_poly.pdbx_strand_id
1 'polypeptide(L)'
;MDETIARLERALAGAGATALRRESNGLQFGGTAFRLVSNWNVLVPISTGIIEVRSRNDGITVWYRLRFTWVLVAVTLLVTGLFAPIAVASNAPMAGRLIFPVVGWLWLFGGNFVLTRWRFPRFLTRSLLHAAESGKAR
;
A
#
# COMPACT_ATOMS: atom_id res chain seq x y z
N MET A 1 20.66 -5.40 -13.29
CA MET A 1 19.18 -5.38 -13.28
C MET A 1 18.62 -6.48 -12.38
N ASP A 2 19.05 -7.73 -12.55
CA ASP A 2 18.58 -8.87 -11.75
C ASP A 2 18.81 -8.76 -10.24
N GLU A 3 19.91 -8.14 -9.83
CA GLU A 3 20.22 -7.96 -8.41
C GLU A 3 19.29 -6.93 -7.74
N THR A 4 18.92 -5.86 -8.45
CA THR A 4 17.96 -4.84 -7.98
C THR A 4 16.57 -5.46 -7.78
N ILE A 5 16.13 -6.29 -8.73
CA ILE A 5 14.84 -6.98 -8.66
C ILE A 5 14.83 -7.98 -7.49
N ALA A 6 15.89 -8.79 -7.33
CA ALA A 6 16.01 -9.75 -6.22
C ALA A 6 16.04 -9.08 -4.83
N ARG A 7 16.55 -7.84 -4.74
CA ARG A 7 16.55 -7.07 -3.48
C ARG A 7 15.18 -6.45 -3.19
N LEU A 8 14.51 -5.90 -4.21
CA LEU A 8 13.13 -5.44 -4.10
C LEU A 8 12.20 -6.57 -3.66
N GLU A 9 12.39 -7.75 -4.26
CA GLU A 9 11.69 -8.98 -3.89
C GLU A 9 11.88 -9.32 -2.41
N ARG A 10 13.13 -9.33 -1.91
CA ARG A 10 13.43 -9.56 -0.49
C ARG A 10 12.85 -8.50 0.44
N ALA A 11 12.92 -7.23 0.05
CA ALA A 11 12.35 -6.13 0.84
C ALA A 11 10.82 -6.24 0.93
N LEU A 12 10.16 -6.58 -0.18
CA LEU A 12 8.71 -6.80 -0.24
C LEU A 12 8.30 -8.06 0.51
N ALA A 13 9.06 -9.15 0.39
CA ALA A 13 8.86 -10.36 1.19
C ALA A 13 9.00 -10.08 2.70
N GLY A 14 10.01 -9.29 3.09
CA GLY A 14 10.21 -8.84 4.48
C GLY A 14 9.11 -7.91 4.99
N ALA A 15 8.51 -7.12 4.10
CA ALA A 15 7.31 -6.33 4.39
C ALA A 15 6.02 -7.17 4.36
N GLY A 16 6.09 -8.47 4.08
CA GLY A 16 4.94 -9.37 4.08
C GLY A 16 4.09 -9.28 2.81
N ALA A 17 4.67 -8.90 1.67
CA ALA A 17 4.00 -9.01 0.38
C ALA A 17 3.67 -10.48 0.07
N THR A 18 2.50 -10.71 -0.51
CA THR A 18 2.03 -12.03 -0.96
C THR A 18 2.14 -12.12 -2.49
N ALA A 19 2.01 -13.32 -3.07
CA ALA A 19 1.97 -13.51 -4.52
C ALA A 19 3.08 -12.76 -5.30
N LEU A 20 4.31 -12.81 -4.78
CA LEU A 20 5.49 -12.23 -5.41
C LEU A 20 5.75 -12.97 -6.73
N ARG A 21 5.66 -12.25 -7.85
CA ARG A 21 5.92 -12.77 -9.18
C ARG A 21 6.95 -11.89 -9.87
N ARG A 22 8.11 -12.46 -10.12
CA ARG A 22 9.19 -11.79 -10.86
C ARG A 22 8.89 -11.82 -12.35
N GLU A 23 9.01 -10.67 -13.01
CA GLU A 23 8.97 -10.53 -14.47
C GLU A 23 10.31 -9.99 -14.98
N SER A 24 10.56 -10.11 -16.28
CA SER A 24 11.86 -9.79 -16.90
C SER A 24 12.34 -8.35 -16.65
N ASN A 25 11.42 -7.39 -16.50
CA ASN A 25 11.72 -5.98 -16.23
C ASN A 25 11.06 -5.45 -14.94
N GLY A 26 10.60 -6.34 -14.07
CA GLY A 26 9.78 -5.89 -12.94
C GLY A 26 9.40 -6.98 -11.96
N LEU A 27 8.53 -6.60 -11.05
CA LEU A 27 8.04 -7.48 -10.00
C LEU A 27 6.61 -7.09 -9.65
N GLN A 28 5.74 -8.09 -9.70
CA GLN A 28 4.37 -7.99 -9.24
C GLN A 28 4.28 -8.54 -7.82
N PHE A 29 3.48 -7.90 -6.99
CA PHE A 29 3.24 -8.36 -5.63
C PHE A 29 1.78 -8.14 -5.24
N GLY A 30 1.21 -9.08 -4.51
CA GLY A 30 -0.01 -8.91 -3.74
C GLY A 30 0.29 -8.25 -2.40
N GLY A 31 -0.61 -7.41 -1.91
CA GLY A 31 -0.51 -6.93 -0.54
C GLY A 31 -1.00 -7.97 0.47
N THR A 32 -0.81 -7.67 1.74
CA THR A 32 -1.15 -8.57 2.84
C THR A 32 -2.62 -8.35 3.22
N ALA A 33 -3.54 -9.02 2.54
CA ALA A 33 -4.91 -9.11 3.02
C ALA A 33 -4.92 -9.86 4.36
N PHE A 34 -5.32 -9.20 5.45
CA PHE A 34 -5.68 -9.85 6.72
C PHE A 34 -4.56 -10.51 7.56
N ARG A 35 -3.30 -10.04 7.52
CA ARG A 35 -2.38 -10.34 8.64
C ARG A 35 -2.47 -9.25 9.70
N LEU A 36 -2.64 -9.67 10.96
CA LEU A 36 -2.45 -8.91 12.20
C LEU A 36 -0.98 -8.45 12.34
N VAL A 37 -0.46 -7.76 11.34
CA VAL A 37 0.86 -7.15 11.41
C VAL A 37 0.70 -5.76 11.97
N SER A 38 1.51 -5.48 12.99
CA SER A 38 1.60 -4.21 13.72
C SER A 38 1.30 -3.04 12.79
N ASN A 39 0.40 -2.16 13.25
CA ASN A 39 -0.26 -0.94 12.71
C ASN A 39 0.59 0.03 11.83
N TRP A 40 1.67 -0.44 11.22
CA TRP A 40 2.79 0.27 10.60
C TRP A 40 3.23 -0.38 9.30
N ASN A 41 2.62 -1.49 8.85
CA ASN A 41 3.01 -2.11 7.60
C ASN A 41 2.43 -1.35 6.39
N VAL A 42 3.33 -0.83 5.55
CA VAL A 42 3.03 0.06 4.41
C VAL A 42 2.17 -0.63 3.35
N LEU A 43 2.21 -1.96 3.33
CA LEU A 43 1.53 -2.81 2.36
C LEU A 43 0.08 -3.15 2.74
N VAL A 44 -0.37 -2.84 3.97
CA VAL A 44 -1.71 -3.17 4.46
C VAL A 44 -2.82 -2.61 3.55
N PRO A 45 -2.76 -1.35 3.07
CA PRO A 45 -3.80 -0.86 2.20
C PRO A 45 -3.63 -1.23 0.73
N ILE A 46 -2.47 -1.77 0.35
CA ILE A 46 -2.19 -2.15 -1.02
C ILE A 46 -2.80 -3.52 -1.26
N SER A 47 -3.60 -3.66 -2.30
CA SER A 47 -4.21 -4.94 -2.71
C SER A 47 -3.28 -5.69 -3.65
N THR A 48 -2.79 -4.99 -4.67
CA THR A 48 -1.80 -5.48 -5.62
C THR A 48 -0.92 -4.32 -6.06
N GLY A 49 0.34 -4.60 -6.32
CA GLY A 49 1.32 -3.65 -6.81
C GLY A 49 2.13 -4.24 -7.94
N ILE A 50 2.43 -3.44 -8.95
CA ILE A 50 3.37 -3.75 -10.03
C ILE A 50 4.51 -2.76 -9.91
N ILE A 51 5.75 -3.24 -9.90
CA ILE A 51 6.95 -2.40 -9.94
C ILE A 51 7.69 -2.74 -11.24
N GLU A 52 7.92 -1.75 -12.08
CA GLU A 52 8.80 -1.86 -13.24
C GLU A 52 10.08 -1.08 -12.98
N VAL A 53 11.22 -1.72 -13.21
CA VAL A 53 12.52 -1.09 -13.04
C VAL A 53 13.12 -0.88 -14.43
N ARG A 54 13.27 0.37 -14.84
CA ARG A 54 13.93 0.74 -16.11
C ARG A 54 15.26 1.39 -15.82
N SER A 55 16.33 0.79 -16.32
CA SER A 55 17.66 1.39 -16.29
C SER A 55 17.72 2.43 -17.41
N ARG A 56 18.06 3.67 -17.08
CA ARG A 56 18.35 4.75 -18.04
C ARG A 56 19.81 5.15 -17.86
N ASN A 57 20.42 5.74 -18.89
CA ASN A 57 21.86 6.03 -18.94
C ASN A 57 22.40 6.84 -17.74
N ASP A 58 21.56 7.60 -17.02
CA ASP A 58 21.92 8.38 -15.83
C ASP A 58 21.28 7.89 -14.51
N GLY A 59 20.65 6.70 -14.48
CA GLY A 59 20.11 6.15 -13.24
C GLY A 59 18.99 5.12 -13.40
N ILE A 60 18.41 4.75 -12.25
CA ILE A 60 17.35 3.74 -12.18
C ILE A 60 16.00 4.46 -12.03
N THR A 61 15.12 4.29 -13.01
CA THR A 61 13.73 4.76 -12.91
C THR A 61 12.85 3.61 -12.43
N VAL A 62 12.17 3.81 -11.30
CA VAL A 62 11.25 2.82 -10.72
C VAL A 62 9.83 3.31 -10.92
N TRP A 63 9.10 2.64 -11.82
CA TRP A 63 7.68 2.83 -12.01
C TRP A 63 6.93 1.89 -11.08
N TYR A 64 5.89 2.38 -10.44
CA TYR A 64 5.05 1.54 -9.61
C TYR A 64 3.57 1.84 -9.86
N ARG A 65 2.76 0.79 -9.86
CA ARG A 65 1.31 0.87 -9.98
C ARG A 65 0.69 0.13 -8.81
N LEU A 66 0.00 0.85 -7.94
CA LEU A 66 -0.65 0.30 -6.75
C LEU A 66 -2.16 0.28 -6.95
N ARG A 67 -2.80 -0.83 -6.60
CA ARG A 67 -4.25 -0.98 -6.51
C ARG A 67 -4.65 -1.08 -5.05
N PHE A 68 -5.70 -0.35 -4.67
CA PHE A 68 -6.23 -0.26 -3.30
C PHE A 68 -7.65 -0.86 -3.19
N THR A 69 -8.06 -1.67 -4.17
CA THR A 69 -9.42 -2.19 -4.33
C THR A 69 -9.94 -2.90 -3.09
N TRP A 70 -9.14 -3.76 -2.44
CA TRP A 70 -9.57 -4.49 -1.25
C TRP A 70 -9.86 -3.55 -0.07
N VAL A 71 -9.04 -2.52 0.14
CA VAL A 71 -9.27 -1.57 1.23
C VAL A 71 -10.44 -0.64 0.92
N LEU A 72 -10.62 -0.25 -0.34
CA LEU A 72 -11.81 0.46 -0.75
C LEU A 72 -13.07 -0.36 -0.43
N VAL A 73 -13.10 -1.64 -0.81
CA VAL A 73 -14.24 -2.54 -0.57
C VAL A 73 -14.43 -2.79 0.92
N ALA A 74 -13.37 -3.10 1.68
CA ALA A 74 -13.45 -3.37 3.11
C ALA A 74 -13.93 -2.15 3.92
N VAL A 75 -13.37 -0.97 3.66
CA VAL A 75 -13.79 0.28 4.33
C VAL A 75 -15.21 0.65 3.94
N THR A 76 -15.58 0.46 2.66
CA THR A 76 -16.96 0.71 2.22
C THR A 76 -17.94 -0.23 2.90
N LEU A 77 -17.67 -1.54 2.94
CA LEU A 77 -18.51 -2.52 3.63
C LEU A 77 -18.60 -2.26 5.14
N LEU A 78 -17.52 -1.85 5.78
CA LEU A 78 -17.52 -1.51 7.21
C LEU A 78 -18.36 -0.27 7.48
N VAL A 79 -18.26 0.75 6.64
CA VAL A 79 -19.05 1.98 6.79
C VAL A 79 -20.54 1.73 6.47
N THR A 80 -20.86 1.01 5.39
CA THR A 80 -22.25 0.74 5.02
C THR A 80 -22.89 -0.34 5.89
N GLY A 81 -22.14 -1.33 6.36
CA GLY A 81 -22.63 -2.45 7.15
C GLY A 81 -22.66 -2.19 8.66
N LEU A 82 -21.79 -1.32 9.18
CA LEU A 82 -21.71 -1.03 10.62
C LEU A 82 -22.09 0.42 10.93
N PHE A 83 -21.46 1.40 10.26
CA PHE A 83 -21.67 2.82 10.60
C PHE A 83 -23.04 3.33 10.15
N ALA A 84 -23.52 2.94 8.97
CA ALA A 84 -24.81 3.41 8.46
C ALA A 84 -26.01 2.91 9.30
N PRO A 85 -26.10 1.62 9.71
CA PRO A 85 -27.16 1.15 10.59
C PRO A 85 -27.14 1.83 11.97
N ILE A 86 -25.95 2.02 12.55
CA ILE A 86 -25.77 2.73 13.83
C ILE A 86 -26.23 4.19 13.70
N ALA A 87 -25.87 4.86 12.60
CA ALA A 87 -26.30 6.23 12.33
C ALA A 87 -27.82 6.34 12.14
N VAL A 88 -28.45 5.39 11.45
CA VAL A 88 -29.91 5.34 11.25
C VAL A 88 -30.64 5.07 12.57
N ALA A 89 -30.11 4.19 13.42
CA ALA A 89 -30.65 3.90 14.74
C ALA A 89 -30.44 5.03 15.76
N SER A 90 -29.56 6.00 15.46
CA SER A 90 -29.27 7.12 16.36
C SER A 90 -30.36 8.21 16.30
N ASN A 91 -30.64 8.86 17.42
CA ASN A 91 -31.49 10.07 17.48
C ASN A 91 -30.78 11.34 16.99
N ALA A 92 -29.66 11.21 16.27
CA ALA A 92 -28.92 12.36 15.75
C ALA A 92 -29.71 13.08 14.63
N PRO A 93 -29.46 14.40 14.43
CA PRO A 93 -30.01 15.13 13.29
C PRO A 93 -29.63 14.47 11.97
N MET A 94 -30.51 14.58 10.96
CA MET A 94 -30.33 13.95 9.65
C MET A 94 -28.96 14.26 9.01
N ALA A 95 -28.47 15.49 9.19
CA ALA A 95 -27.13 15.90 8.78
C ALA A 95 -26.03 15.11 9.49
N GLY A 96 -26.12 14.92 10.81
CA GLY A 96 -25.15 14.14 11.59
C GLY A 96 -25.13 12.66 11.20
N ARG A 97 -26.29 12.09 10.86
CA ARG A 97 -26.41 10.70 10.39
C ARG A 97 -25.67 10.44 9.07
N LEU A 98 -25.55 11.46 8.21
CA LEU A 98 -24.83 11.37 6.93
C LEU A 98 -23.36 11.78 7.06
N ILE A 99 -23.07 12.82 7.84
CA ILE A 99 -21.71 13.35 8.01
C ILE A 99 -20.81 12.32 8.70
N PHE A 100 -21.28 11.67 9.76
CA PHE A 100 -20.48 10.72 10.53
C PHE A 100 -19.90 9.56 9.70
N PRO A 101 -20.71 8.78 8.94
CA PRO A 101 -20.18 7.70 8.11
C PRO A 101 -19.31 8.23 6.96
N VAL A 102 -19.64 9.37 6.36
CA VAL A 102 -18.86 9.94 5.26
C VAL A 102 -17.49 10.41 5.73
N VAL A 103 -17.42 11.16 6.84
CA VAL A 103 -16.15 11.63 7.42
C VAL A 103 -15.34 10.44 7.93
N GLY A 104 -15.98 9.46 8.58
CA GLY A 104 -15.33 8.22 9.01
C GLY A 104 -14.73 7.45 7.84
N TRP A 105 -15.47 7.32 6.73
CA TRP A 105 -14.98 6.71 5.49
C TRP A 105 -13.80 7.48 4.92
N LEU A 106 -13.91 8.81 4.82
CA LEU A 106 -12.88 9.67 4.24
C LEU A 106 -11.59 9.63 5.08
N TRP A 107 -11.71 9.54 6.40
CA TRP A 107 -10.59 9.37 7.30
C TRP A 107 -9.95 7.99 7.19
N LEU A 108 -10.76 6.92 7.25
CA LEU A 108 -10.27 5.54 7.17
C LEU A 108 -9.67 5.23 5.80
N PHE A 109 -10.34 5.57 4.71
CA PHE A 109 -9.81 5.32 3.37
C PHE A 109 -8.77 6.37 2.98
N GLY A 110 -9.13 7.66 3.04
CA GLY A 110 -8.28 8.76 2.58
C GLY A 110 -7.03 8.93 3.43
N GLY A 111 -7.14 8.84 4.75
CA GLY A 111 -5.99 8.91 5.66
C GLY A 111 -4.99 7.79 5.40
N ASN A 112 -5.45 6.53 5.29
CA ASN A 112 -4.59 5.40 4.96
C ASN A 112 -4.01 5.50 3.53
N PHE A 113 -4.79 6.00 2.57
CA PHE A 113 -4.33 6.21 1.19
C PHE A 113 -3.20 7.24 1.11
N VAL A 114 -3.36 8.41 1.76
CA VAL A 114 -2.34 9.47 1.79
C VAL A 114 -1.08 8.98 2.50
N LEU A 115 -1.24 8.30 3.64
CA LEU A 115 -0.13 7.73 4.40
C LEU A 115 0.68 6.76 3.55
N THR A 116 0.02 5.84 2.84
CA THR A 116 0.70 4.89 1.97
C THR A 116 1.32 5.55 0.75
N ARG A 117 0.64 6.51 0.12
CA ARG A 117 1.20 7.29 -0.98
C ARG A 117 2.50 7.98 -0.59
N TRP A 118 2.61 8.46 0.65
CA TRP A 118 3.82 9.13 1.14
C TRP A 118 4.89 8.16 1.63
N ARG A 119 4.48 7.06 2.27
CA ARG A 119 5.39 6.11 2.91
C ARG A 119 5.97 5.09 1.95
N PHE A 120 5.23 4.68 0.92
CA PHE A 120 5.67 3.73 -0.10
C PHE A 120 6.88 4.19 -0.92
N PRO A 121 6.94 5.43 -1.45
CA PRO A 121 8.13 5.91 -2.15
C PRO A 121 9.34 5.95 -1.21
N ARG A 122 9.17 6.39 0.04
CA ARG A 122 10.26 6.36 1.04
C ARG A 122 10.76 4.95 1.34
N PHE A 123 9.86 3.97 1.38
CA PHE A 123 10.24 2.57 1.53
C PHE A 123 11.07 2.10 0.33
N LEU A 124 10.60 2.33 -0.90
CA LEU A 124 11.33 1.99 -2.12
C LEU A 124 12.70 2.67 -2.18
N THR A 125 12.76 3.98 -1.91
CA THR A 125 14.02 4.73 -1.90
C THR A 125 14.99 4.20 -0.86
N ARG A 126 14.54 3.85 0.36
CA ARG A 126 15.42 3.23 1.38
C ARG A 126 15.94 1.87 0.95
N SER A 127 15.08 1.01 0.38
CA SER A 127 15.49 -0.31 -0.12
C SER A 127 16.50 -0.23 -1.26
N LEU A 128 16.42 0.83 -2.08
CA LEU A 128 17.34 1.07 -3.20
C LEU A 128 18.63 1.80 -2.75
N LEU A 129 18.56 2.73 -1.80
CA LEU A 129 19.73 3.46 -1.28
C LEU A 129 20.66 2.54 -0.46
N HIS A 130 20.10 1.65 0.39
CA HIS A 130 20.92 0.61 1.04
C HIS A 130 21.60 -0.33 0.02
N ALA A 131 21.10 -0.40 -1.22
CA ALA A 131 21.78 -1.13 -2.29
C ALA A 131 22.97 -0.38 -2.89
N ALA A 132 22.96 0.97 -2.91
CA ALA A 132 24.07 1.76 -3.44
C ALA A 132 25.29 1.77 -2.50
N GLU A 133 25.08 1.72 -1.19
CA GLU A 133 26.16 1.68 -0.20
C GLU A 133 26.80 0.29 -0.10
N SER A 134 26.03 -0.79 -0.20
CA SER A 134 26.54 -2.17 -0.21
C SER A 134 27.32 -2.55 -1.49
N GLY A 135 27.12 -1.82 -2.59
CA GLY A 135 27.83 -2.03 -3.86
C GLY A 135 29.17 -1.31 -3.94
N LYS A 136 29.46 -0.37 -3.03
CA LYS A 136 30.75 0.34 -2.96
C LYS A 136 31.78 -0.34 -2.04
N ALA A 137 31.39 -1.42 -1.35
CA ALA A 137 32.23 -2.15 -0.41
C ALA A 137 32.88 -3.41 -1.01
N ARG A 138 32.94 -3.52 -2.34
CA ARG A 138 33.55 -4.67 -3.02
C ARG A 138 34.56 -4.24 -4.06
#